data_AF-K1U4B9-F1
#
_entry.id   AF-K1U4B9-F1
#
_cell.length_a   1.000
_cell.length_b   1.000
_cell.length_c   1.000
_cell.angle_alpha   90.00
_cell.angle_beta   90.00
_cell.angle_gamma   90.00
#
_symmetry.space_group_name_H-M   'P 1'
#
loop_
_entity.id
_entity.type
_entity.pdbx_description
1 polymer ?
#
loop_
_entity_poly.entity_id
_entity_poly.type
_entity_poly.pdbx_seq_one_letter_code
_entity_poly.pdbx_strand_id
1 'polypeptide(L)'
;FENWHSALEMKLYFQRFIHHIAGLPDFSALKFTKYNQYESLILPMQRYLEDAGVDFQFNTEVTNVVFKFEGDKKIASAIECKVNGQERGIVLTENDLVFVTNGSCTEGTIYGDQNHAPNGDAEVRTSGVWNLWKNIARQDPSFGHPEKFCSDISKTNWESATVTTLDDKIIPYITDICKRDPRTGNVVTGGIVSCQDSSWLLSWTINRQGQFKDQDKDKVCVWVYGLFTDVPGD
;
A
#
# COMPACT_ATOMS: atom_id res chain seq x y z
N PHE A 1 -7.22 -3.73 11.00
CA PHE A 1 -6.83 -3.10 12.26
C PHE A 1 -6.50 -4.22 13.21
N GLU A 2 -5.29 -4.22 13.76
CA GLU A 2 -4.89 -5.21 14.76
C GLU A 2 -5.33 -4.79 16.16
N ASN A 3 -5.37 -5.76 17.07
CA ASN A 3 -5.73 -5.54 18.47
C ASN A 3 -4.73 -4.63 19.22
N TRP A 4 -3.52 -4.44 18.69
CA TRP A 4 -2.49 -3.55 19.24
C TRP A 4 -2.33 -2.22 18.48
N HIS A 5 -3.15 -1.97 17.45
CA HIS A 5 -3.10 -0.70 16.72
C HIS A 5 -3.62 0.48 17.56
N SER A 6 -3.28 1.69 17.10
CA SER A 6 -3.62 2.94 17.77
C SER A 6 -5.12 3.13 17.97
N ALA A 7 -5.54 3.24 19.24
CA ALA A 7 -6.92 3.59 19.61
C ALA A 7 -7.31 5.00 19.13
N LEU A 8 -6.33 5.91 18.99
CA LEU A 8 -6.58 7.24 18.43
C LEU A 8 -7.02 7.15 16.96
N GLU A 9 -6.36 6.32 16.16
CA GLU A 9 -6.74 6.13 14.75
C GLU A 9 -8.12 5.47 14.64
N MET A 10 -8.43 4.51 15.51
CA MET A 10 -9.76 3.90 15.58
C MET A 10 -10.84 4.95 15.92
N LYS A 11 -10.59 5.84 16.89
CA LYS A 11 -11.50 6.95 17.23
C LYS A 11 -11.71 7.86 16.03
N LEU A 12 -10.64 8.30 15.37
CA LEU A 12 -10.72 9.17 14.19
C LEU A 12 -11.49 8.50 13.05
N TYR A 13 -11.28 7.20 12.83
CA TYR A 13 -12.02 6.42 11.84
C TYR A 13 -13.53 6.44 12.11
N PHE A 14 -13.95 6.19 13.36
CA PHE A 14 -15.37 6.29 13.72
C PHE A 14 -15.94 7.68 13.48
N GLN A 15 -15.25 8.73 13.92
CA GLN A 15 -15.72 10.11 13.71
C GLN A 15 -15.80 10.45 12.21
N ARG A 16 -14.81 10.01 11.42
CA ARG A 16 -14.69 10.31 10.00
C ARG A 16 -15.79 9.63 9.17
N PHE A 17 -16.19 8.42 9.52
CA PHE A 17 -17.09 7.58 8.72
C PHE A 17 -18.43 7.28 9.39
N ILE A 18 -18.80 8.00 10.46
CA ILE A 18 -20.06 7.78 11.19
C ILE A 18 -21.30 7.84 10.29
N HIS A 19 -21.29 8.69 9.27
CA HIS A 19 -22.38 8.83 8.29
C HIS A 19 -22.55 7.60 7.37
N HIS A 20 -21.58 6.69 7.35
CA HIS A 20 -21.60 5.43 6.61
C HIS A 20 -21.80 4.20 7.49
N ILE A 21 -22.08 4.36 8.80
CA ILE A 21 -22.22 3.23 9.73
C ILE A 21 -23.27 2.20 9.28
N ALA A 22 -24.37 2.65 8.67
CA ALA A 22 -25.41 1.78 8.14
C ALA A 22 -24.95 0.93 6.94
N GLY A 23 -23.95 1.41 6.18
CA GLY A 23 -23.40 0.70 5.02
C GLY A 23 -22.15 -0.12 5.34
N LEU A 24 -21.76 -0.23 6.61
CA LEU A 24 -20.63 -1.06 7.03
C LEU A 24 -20.92 -2.57 6.88
N PRO A 25 -22.10 -3.10 7.27
CA PRO A 25 -22.35 -4.54 7.20
C PRO A 25 -22.54 -5.08 5.77
N ASP A 26 -22.95 -4.22 4.83
CA ASP A 26 -23.31 -4.61 3.45
C ASP A 26 -22.42 -3.97 2.37
N PHE A 27 -21.46 -3.15 2.79
CA PHE A 27 -20.56 -2.37 1.94
C PHE A 27 -21.24 -1.43 0.94
N SER A 28 -22.50 -1.06 1.14
CA SER A 28 -23.26 -0.17 0.25
C SER A 28 -22.66 1.23 0.10
N ALA A 29 -21.83 1.65 1.06
CA ALA A 29 -21.10 2.93 1.01
C ALA A 29 -19.83 2.89 0.14
N LEU A 30 -19.33 1.70 -0.20
CA LEU A 30 -18.06 1.56 -0.92
C LEU A 30 -18.23 1.87 -2.42
N LYS A 31 -17.22 2.54 -2.98
CA LYS A 31 -17.10 2.81 -4.41
C LYS A 31 -15.76 2.30 -4.89
N PHE A 32 -15.78 1.66 -6.05
CA PHE A 32 -14.60 1.03 -6.66
C PHE A 32 -14.38 1.58 -8.07
N THR A 33 -13.12 1.78 -8.44
CA THR A 33 -12.68 2.08 -9.81
C THR A 33 -13.00 0.93 -10.75
N LYS A 34 -12.86 1.16 -12.07
CA LYS A 34 -13.11 0.13 -13.08
C LYS A 34 -12.03 -0.95 -13.10
N TYR A 35 -10.77 -0.53 -13.05
CA TYR A 35 -9.58 -1.40 -13.01
C TYR A 35 -8.87 -1.22 -11.67
N ASN A 36 -7.71 -1.86 -11.51
CA ASN A 36 -6.78 -1.60 -10.42
C ASN A 36 -6.44 -0.09 -10.30
N GLN A 37 -5.96 0.31 -9.12
CA GLN A 37 -5.67 1.71 -8.81
C GLN A 37 -4.57 2.29 -9.69
N TYR A 38 -3.59 1.47 -10.11
CA TYR A 38 -2.53 1.90 -11.01
C TYR A 38 -3.10 2.34 -12.37
N GLU A 39 -3.91 1.50 -13.01
CA GLU A 39 -4.49 1.80 -14.32
C GLU A 39 -5.61 2.84 -14.28
N SER A 40 -6.39 2.90 -13.20
CA SER A 40 -7.56 3.78 -13.11
C SER A 40 -7.25 5.15 -12.52
N LEU A 41 -6.20 5.29 -11.72
CA LEU A 41 -5.86 6.52 -11.01
C LEU A 41 -4.45 7.00 -11.34
N ILE A 42 -3.44 6.14 -11.18
CA ILE A 42 -2.03 6.53 -11.34
C ILE A 42 -1.71 6.89 -12.80
N LEU A 43 -2.02 6.00 -13.76
CA LEU A 43 -1.73 6.25 -15.18
C LEU A 43 -2.41 7.52 -15.71
N PRO A 44 -3.70 7.80 -15.41
CA PRO A 44 -4.31 9.09 -15.78
C PRO A 44 -3.62 10.30 -15.17
N MET A 45 -3.25 10.25 -13.88
CA MET A 45 -2.54 11.34 -13.21
C MET A 45 -1.14 11.55 -13.79
N GLN A 46 -0.40 10.48 -14.04
CA GLN A 46 0.92 10.53 -14.65
C GLN A 46 0.85 11.23 -16.01
N ARG A 47 -0.07 10.81 -16.89
CA ARG A 47 -0.27 11.44 -18.21
C ARG A 47 -0.58 12.93 -18.10
N TYR A 48 -1.47 13.30 -17.18
CA TYR A 48 -1.79 14.70 -16.94
C TYR A 48 -0.55 15.54 -16.56
N LEU A 49 0.34 14.98 -15.72
CA LEU A 49 1.57 15.65 -15.29
C LEU A 49 2.62 15.69 -16.42
N GLU A 50 2.76 14.60 -17.18
CA GLU A 50 3.62 14.54 -18.39
C GLU A 50 3.19 15.59 -19.43
N ASP A 51 1.88 15.69 -19.72
CA ASP A 51 1.31 16.69 -20.63
C ASP A 51 1.52 18.13 -20.13
N ALA A 52 1.59 18.32 -18.81
CA ALA A 52 1.91 19.60 -18.17
C ALA A 52 3.43 19.90 -18.13
N GLY A 53 4.28 19.00 -18.62
CA GLY A 53 5.73 19.18 -18.66
C GLY A 53 6.44 18.89 -17.33
N VAL A 54 5.83 18.10 -16.43
CA VAL A 54 6.48 17.66 -15.19
C VAL A 54 7.60 16.66 -15.51
N ASP A 55 8.74 16.85 -14.84
CA ASP A 55 9.91 15.99 -14.98
C ASP A 55 9.83 14.79 -14.02
N PHE A 56 9.92 13.57 -14.57
CA PHE A 56 9.88 12.32 -13.82
C PHE A 56 11.27 11.67 -13.78
N GLN A 57 11.88 11.65 -12.59
CA GLN A 57 13.21 11.09 -12.37
C GLN A 57 13.12 9.70 -11.74
N PHE A 58 13.31 8.66 -12.56
CA PHE A 58 13.37 7.26 -12.11
C PHE A 58 14.79 6.87 -11.66
N ASN A 59 14.93 5.70 -11.03
CA ASN A 59 16.22 5.18 -10.54
C ASN A 59 17.01 6.18 -9.67
N THR A 60 16.27 6.98 -8.90
CA THR A 60 16.80 8.03 -8.03
C THR A 60 16.34 7.75 -6.60
N GLU A 61 17.27 7.30 -5.77
CA GLU A 61 17.02 7.05 -4.35
C GLU A 61 17.41 8.30 -3.56
N VAL A 62 16.44 9.02 -2.99
CA VAL A 62 16.71 10.13 -2.07
C VAL A 62 17.08 9.56 -0.70
N THR A 63 18.32 9.83 -0.27
CA THR A 63 18.86 9.31 0.99
C THR A 63 18.70 10.30 2.14
N ASN A 64 18.62 11.60 1.85
CA ASN A 64 18.41 12.63 2.86
C ASN A 64 17.87 13.94 2.26
N VAL A 65 17.26 14.76 3.10
CA VAL A 65 17.04 16.19 2.85
C VAL A 65 17.76 16.95 3.96
N VAL A 66 18.71 17.80 3.60
CA VAL A 66 19.55 18.53 4.56
C VAL A 66 18.90 19.86 4.89
N PHE A 67 18.67 20.12 6.17
CA PHE A 67 18.05 21.35 6.66
C PHE A 67 19.07 22.28 7.29
N LYS A 68 18.95 23.58 6.99
CA LYS A 68 19.56 24.67 7.75
C LYS A 68 18.54 25.21 8.74
N PHE A 69 19.03 25.56 9.93
CA PHE A 69 18.22 26.10 11.00
C PHE A 69 18.68 27.54 11.28
N GLU A 70 17.80 28.51 11.00
CA GLU A 70 18.07 29.93 11.17
C GLU A 70 17.00 30.55 12.06
N GLY A 71 17.31 30.65 13.36
CA GLY A 71 16.32 31.05 14.35
C GLY A 71 15.18 30.02 14.45
N ASP A 72 13.97 30.45 14.12
CA ASP A 72 12.76 29.61 14.09
C ASP A 72 12.51 28.97 12.71
N LYS A 73 13.29 29.32 11.69
CA LYS A 73 13.16 28.79 10.33
C LYS A 73 13.88 27.46 10.17
N LYS A 74 13.23 26.54 9.44
CA LYS A 74 13.80 25.28 8.97
C LYS A 74 13.81 25.30 7.43
N ILE A 75 14.98 25.33 6.83
CA ILE A 75 15.16 25.57 5.39
C ILE A 75 15.80 24.34 4.76
N ALA A 76 15.08 23.64 3.87
CA ALA A 76 15.68 22.58 3.07
C ALA A 76 16.73 23.20 2.14
N SER A 77 17.97 22.71 2.25
CA SER A 77 19.14 23.34 1.62
C SER A 77 19.80 22.44 0.58
N ALA A 78 19.64 21.12 0.70
CA ALA A 78 20.07 20.17 -0.31
C ALA A 78 19.27 18.87 -0.23
N ILE A 79 19.16 18.17 -1.36
CA ILE A 79 18.72 16.77 -1.43
C ILE A 79 19.96 15.92 -1.71
N GLU A 80 20.21 14.94 -0.86
CA GLU A 80 21.22 13.91 -1.09
C GLU A 80 20.52 12.70 -1.70
N CYS A 81 21.02 12.22 -2.83
CA CYS A 81 20.42 11.10 -3.54
C CYS A 81 21.45 10.24 -4.27
N LYS A 82 21.01 9.06 -4.72
CA LYS A 82 21.76 8.18 -5.60
C LYS A 82 21.00 8.05 -6.91
N VAL A 83 21.58 8.55 -8.00
CA VAL A 83 21.03 8.43 -9.35
C VAL A 83 21.76 7.30 -10.07
N ASN A 84 21.05 6.23 -10.41
CA ASN A 84 21.65 5.00 -10.96
C ASN A 84 22.79 4.46 -10.08
N GLY A 85 22.60 4.52 -8.75
CA GLY A 85 23.59 4.07 -7.76
C GLY A 85 24.76 5.02 -7.51
N GLN A 86 24.88 6.14 -8.25
CA GLN A 86 25.93 7.13 -8.05
C GLN A 86 25.45 8.27 -7.16
N GLU A 87 26.24 8.65 -6.16
CA GLU A 87 25.92 9.75 -5.27
C GLU A 87 25.82 11.10 -6.02
N ARG A 88 24.79 11.86 -5.69
CA ARG A 88 24.48 13.18 -6.25
C ARG A 88 23.88 14.06 -5.14
N GLY A 89 24.19 15.35 -5.24
CA GLY A 89 23.58 16.40 -4.41
C GLY A 89 22.84 17.39 -5.28
N ILE A 90 21.62 17.74 -4.89
CA ILE A 90 20.82 18.81 -5.50
C ILE A 90 20.78 19.95 -4.50
N VAL A 91 21.41 21.08 -4.83
CA VAL A 91 21.40 22.28 -3.97
C VAL A 91 20.07 23.02 -4.15
N LEU A 92 19.49 23.46 -3.04
CA LEU A 92 18.21 24.14 -3.00
C LEU A 92 18.36 25.59 -2.53
N THR A 93 17.47 26.44 -3.01
CA THR A 93 17.21 27.79 -2.53
C THR A 93 15.90 27.83 -1.75
N GLU A 94 15.59 28.96 -1.09
CA GLU A 94 14.30 29.12 -0.38
C GLU A 94 13.08 29.10 -1.31
N ASN A 95 13.27 29.27 -2.62
CA ASN A 95 12.18 29.22 -3.61
C ASN A 95 11.92 27.79 -4.11
N ASP A 96 12.78 26.82 -3.74
CA ASP A 96 12.65 25.43 -4.14
C ASP A 96 11.87 24.66 -3.06
N LEU A 97 10.68 24.20 -3.41
CA LEU A 97 9.80 23.51 -2.47
C LEU A 97 10.04 22.00 -2.51
N VAL A 98 10.26 21.40 -1.35
CA VAL A 98 10.46 19.95 -1.20
C VAL A 98 9.25 19.33 -0.53
N PHE A 99 8.63 18.37 -1.21
CA PHE A 99 7.52 17.58 -0.69
C PHE A 99 8.02 16.16 -0.43
N VAL A 100 8.04 15.76 0.85
CA VAL A 100 8.53 14.45 1.27
C VAL A 100 7.34 13.56 1.65
N THR A 101 7.24 12.39 1.01
CA THR A 101 6.40 11.30 1.50
C THR A 101 7.22 10.49 2.51
N ASN A 102 6.97 10.67 3.80
CA ASN A 102 7.74 10.07 4.88
C ASN A 102 7.14 8.73 5.36
N GLY A 103 7.88 7.65 5.14
CA GLY A 103 7.43 6.28 5.42
C GLY A 103 6.63 5.65 4.28
N SER A 104 6.49 4.33 4.31
CA SER A 104 5.67 3.57 3.35
C SER A 104 5.26 2.22 3.94
N CYS A 105 4.02 1.80 3.65
CA CYS A 105 3.51 0.48 4.02
C CYS A 105 3.90 -0.64 3.03
N THR A 106 4.44 -0.29 1.86
CA THR A 106 4.89 -1.26 0.84
C THR A 106 6.41 -1.34 0.73
N GLU A 107 7.14 -0.54 1.50
CA GLU A 107 8.60 -0.67 1.59
C GLU A 107 8.93 -2.02 2.21
N GLY A 108 9.93 -2.70 1.64
CA GLY A 108 10.34 -4.03 2.11
C GLY A 108 9.43 -5.20 1.69
N THR A 109 8.43 -4.99 0.81
CA THR A 109 7.64 -6.10 0.26
C THR A 109 8.53 -7.12 -0.47
N ILE A 110 8.29 -8.40 -0.19
CA ILE A 110 8.92 -9.54 -0.87
C ILE A 110 7.82 -10.30 -1.59
N TYR A 111 8.14 -10.73 -2.82
CA TYR A 111 7.22 -11.47 -3.66
C TYR A 111 7.66 -12.93 -3.73
N GLY A 112 6.73 -13.82 -3.40
CA GLY A 112 6.80 -15.25 -3.70
C GLY A 112 6.05 -15.57 -4.99
N ASP A 113 5.77 -16.85 -5.19
CA ASP A 113 4.92 -17.36 -6.26
C ASP A 113 4.20 -18.64 -5.82
N GLN A 114 3.56 -19.32 -6.78
CA GLN A 114 2.80 -20.56 -6.57
C GLN A 114 3.57 -21.66 -5.81
N ASN A 115 4.89 -21.74 -5.97
CA ASN A 115 5.74 -22.80 -5.43
C ASN A 115 6.85 -22.30 -4.51
N HIS A 116 6.97 -20.98 -4.31
CA HIS A 116 8.02 -20.37 -3.49
C HIS A 116 7.42 -19.32 -2.56
N ALA A 117 7.59 -19.51 -1.25
CA ALA A 117 7.18 -18.52 -0.26
C ALA A 117 8.07 -17.26 -0.29
N PRO A 118 7.56 -16.07 0.09
CA PRO A 118 8.31 -14.82 0.12
C PRO A 118 9.30 -14.73 1.30
N ASN A 119 10.21 -15.70 1.41
CA ASN A 119 11.13 -15.89 2.55
C ASN A 119 12.36 -14.96 2.52
N GLY A 120 12.26 -13.79 1.88
CA GLY A 120 13.34 -12.81 1.90
C GLY A 120 13.50 -12.17 3.28
N ASP A 121 14.69 -11.66 3.57
CA ASP A 121 14.93 -10.91 4.80
C ASP A 121 14.39 -9.48 4.65
N ALA A 122 13.13 -9.28 5.04
CA ALA A 122 12.51 -7.95 5.09
C ALA A 122 13.17 -7.07 6.17
N GLU A 123 13.71 -7.68 7.23
CA GLU A 123 14.27 -6.99 8.40
C GLU A 123 15.60 -6.31 8.10
N VAL A 124 16.40 -6.86 7.19
CA VAL A 124 17.74 -6.33 6.85
C VAL A 124 17.70 -5.12 5.90
N ARG A 125 16.54 -4.75 5.35
CA ARG A 125 16.44 -3.64 4.39
C ARG A 125 16.52 -2.27 5.05
N THR A 126 17.75 -1.87 5.35
CA THR A 126 18.16 -0.52 5.78
C THR A 126 18.31 0.44 4.58
N SER A 127 17.36 0.45 3.65
CA SER A 127 17.39 1.34 2.48
C SER A 127 16.00 1.90 2.19
N GLY A 128 15.91 2.92 1.35
CA GLY A 128 14.63 3.51 0.97
C GLY A 128 14.01 4.45 2.02
N VAL A 129 12.69 4.51 2.03
CA VAL A 129 11.95 5.65 2.60
C VAL A 129 12.07 5.77 4.13
N TRP A 130 12.20 4.64 4.84
CA TRP A 130 12.34 4.66 6.29
C TRP A 130 13.67 5.27 6.72
N ASN A 131 14.75 4.99 5.98
CA ASN A 131 16.04 5.60 6.25
C ASN A 131 16.09 7.08 5.88
N LEU A 132 15.43 7.47 4.78
CA LEU A 132 15.21 8.89 4.48
C LEU A 132 14.53 9.60 5.66
N TRP A 133 13.41 9.06 6.15
CA TRP A 133 12.70 9.68 7.28
C TRP A 133 13.56 9.69 8.54
N LYS A 134 14.29 8.62 8.86
CA LYS A 134 15.23 8.59 10.01
C LYS A 134 16.32 9.65 9.89
N ASN A 135 16.89 9.86 8.70
CA ASN A 135 17.91 10.87 8.46
C ASN A 135 17.36 12.29 8.65
N ILE A 136 16.13 12.55 8.19
CA ILE A 136 15.44 13.83 8.41
C ILE A 136 15.11 14.00 9.90
N ALA A 137 14.51 13.01 10.55
CA ALA A 137 14.08 13.06 11.95
C ALA A 137 15.24 13.27 12.94
N ARG A 138 16.47 12.85 12.59
CA ARG A 138 17.67 13.13 13.40
C ARG A 138 18.07 14.61 13.42
N GLN A 139 17.64 15.40 12.43
CA GLN A 139 18.01 16.82 12.34
C GLN A 139 17.16 17.70 13.25
N ASP A 140 15.89 17.35 13.49
CA ASP A 140 15.01 18.07 14.42
C ASP A 140 13.86 17.17 14.92
N PRO A 141 13.54 17.20 16.23
CA PRO A 141 12.48 16.35 16.80
C PRO A 141 11.08 16.63 16.25
N SER A 142 10.82 17.81 15.69
CA SER A 142 9.52 18.13 15.06
C SER A 142 9.28 17.42 13.74
N PHE A 143 10.30 16.77 13.15
CA PHE A 143 10.17 15.95 11.94
C PHE A 143 9.65 14.52 12.21
N GLY A 144 9.26 14.22 13.45
CA GLY A 144 8.57 13.00 13.81
C GLY A 144 9.49 11.88 14.30
N HIS A 145 8.89 10.71 14.52
CA HIS A 145 9.53 9.56 15.17
C HIS A 145 9.28 8.27 14.37
N PRO A 146 9.99 8.05 13.25
CA PRO A 146 9.75 6.92 12.34
C PRO A 146 9.75 5.55 13.05
N GLU A 147 10.57 5.41 14.08
CA GLU A 147 10.79 4.20 14.87
C GLU A 147 9.53 3.73 15.60
N LYS A 148 8.53 4.59 15.80
CA LYS A 148 7.22 4.18 16.34
C LYS A 148 6.40 3.37 15.33
N PHE A 149 6.74 3.43 14.05
CA PHE A 149 5.98 2.84 12.95
C PHE A 149 6.72 1.70 12.25
N CYS A 150 8.05 1.68 12.26
CA CYS A 150 8.84 0.76 11.44
C CYS A 150 9.82 -0.13 12.21
N SER A 151 9.80 -0.15 13.56
CA SER A 151 10.80 -0.89 14.36
C SER A 151 10.36 -2.28 14.81
N ASP A 152 9.06 -2.60 14.76
CA ASP A 152 8.52 -3.88 15.21
C ASP A 152 7.74 -4.51 14.07
N ILE A 153 8.44 -5.27 13.22
CA ILE A 153 7.88 -5.87 12.01
C ILE A 153 6.80 -6.89 12.38
N SER A 154 6.97 -7.63 13.48
CA SER A 154 5.96 -8.58 13.98
C SER A 154 4.59 -7.95 14.21
N LYS A 155 4.54 -6.63 14.48
CA LYS A 155 3.30 -5.86 14.71
C LYS A 155 2.87 -4.98 13.56
N THR A 156 3.66 -4.91 12.49
CA THR A 156 3.46 -3.99 11.37
C THR A 156 3.49 -4.69 10.02
N ASN A 157 3.35 -6.02 10.02
CA ASN A 157 3.24 -6.84 8.84
C ASN A 157 1.82 -7.41 8.69
N TRP A 158 1.52 -7.84 7.48
CA TRP A 158 0.39 -8.68 7.09
C TRP A 158 0.73 -9.25 5.71
N GLU A 159 0.13 -10.37 5.32
CA GLU A 159 0.45 -11.03 4.06
C GLU A 159 -0.75 -11.08 3.13
N SER A 160 -0.50 -10.91 1.82
CA SER A 160 -1.53 -11.06 0.78
C SER A 160 -1.04 -11.87 -0.40
N ALA A 161 -2.00 -12.46 -1.10
CA ALA A 161 -1.81 -13.16 -2.35
C ALA A 161 -2.83 -12.69 -3.39
N THR A 162 -2.39 -12.63 -4.64
CA THR A 162 -3.30 -12.52 -5.79
C THR A 162 -3.33 -13.85 -6.51
N VAL A 163 -4.45 -14.56 -6.39
CA VAL A 163 -4.66 -15.87 -7.01
C VAL A 163 -5.41 -15.67 -8.32
N THR A 164 -4.84 -16.14 -9.43
CA THR A 164 -5.53 -16.13 -10.72
C THR A 164 -5.99 -17.55 -11.05
N THR A 165 -7.29 -17.73 -11.29
CA THR A 165 -7.83 -19.05 -11.64
C THR A 165 -7.24 -19.56 -12.96
N LEU A 166 -6.99 -20.87 -13.01
CA LEU A 166 -6.50 -21.57 -14.21
C LEU A 166 -7.62 -22.33 -14.94
N ASP A 167 -8.70 -22.64 -14.23
CA ASP A 167 -9.84 -23.41 -14.70
C ASP A 167 -11.12 -23.01 -13.95
N ASP A 168 -12.22 -23.70 -14.28
CA ASP A 168 -13.54 -23.47 -13.70
C ASP A 168 -13.78 -24.18 -12.36
N LYS A 169 -12.79 -24.88 -11.77
CA LYS A 169 -13.01 -25.71 -10.57
C LYS A 169 -13.48 -24.89 -9.36
N ILE A 170 -12.93 -23.68 -9.20
CA ILE A 170 -13.15 -22.83 -8.02
C ILE A 170 -14.34 -21.88 -8.21
N ILE A 171 -14.69 -21.56 -9.46
CA ILE A 171 -15.73 -20.58 -9.81
C ILE A 171 -17.12 -20.93 -9.26
N PRO A 172 -17.60 -22.20 -9.31
CA PRO A 172 -18.88 -22.57 -8.71
C PRO A 172 -18.96 -22.25 -7.22
N TYR A 173 -17.91 -22.53 -6.45
CA TYR A 173 -17.87 -22.24 -5.02
C TYR A 173 -17.91 -20.73 -4.73
N ILE A 174 -17.16 -19.94 -5.49
CA ILE A 174 -17.22 -18.47 -5.41
C ILE A 174 -18.65 -17.98 -5.71
N THR A 175 -19.25 -18.51 -6.77
CA THR A 175 -20.61 -18.13 -7.19
C THR A 175 -21.64 -18.52 -6.15
N ASP A 176 -21.49 -19.68 -5.52
CA ASP A 176 -22.37 -20.15 -4.45
C ASP A 176 -22.26 -19.28 -3.19
N ILE A 177 -21.10 -18.71 -2.89
CA ILE A 177 -20.94 -17.79 -1.76
C ILE A 177 -21.47 -16.39 -2.12
N CYS A 178 -20.98 -15.81 -3.22
CA CYS A 178 -21.26 -14.42 -3.59
C CYS A 178 -22.60 -14.21 -4.30
N LYS A 179 -23.25 -15.29 -4.74
CA LYS A 179 -24.50 -15.31 -5.51
C LYS A 179 -24.42 -14.57 -6.85
N ARG A 180 -23.21 -14.44 -7.42
CA ARG A 180 -22.91 -13.71 -8.66
C ARG A 180 -21.79 -14.42 -9.43
N ASP A 181 -21.92 -14.51 -10.74
CA ASP A 181 -20.84 -15.04 -11.60
C ASP A 181 -19.70 -13.99 -11.67
N PRO A 182 -18.47 -14.36 -11.26
CA PRO A 182 -17.34 -13.44 -11.23
C PRO A 182 -16.96 -12.89 -12.62
N ARG A 183 -17.29 -13.58 -13.71
CA ARG A 183 -16.84 -13.25 -15.09
C ARG A 183 -17.70 -12.20 -15.78
N THR A 184 -18.79 -11.75 -15.14
CA THR A 184 -19.75 -10.81 -15.75
C THR A 184 -19.22 -9.39 -15.94
N GLY A 185 -18.07 -9.06 -15.35
CA GLY A 185 -17.53 -7.69 -15.30
C GLY A 185 -18.29 -6.75 -14.35
N ASN A 186 -19.31 -7.26 -13.66
CA ASN A 186 -20.07 -6.54 -12.64
C ASN A 186 -19.49 -6.79 -11.24
N VAL A 187 -20.12 -6.20 -10.23
CA VAL A 187 -19.74 -6.43 -8.82
C VAL A 187 -19.85 -7.92 -8.49
N VAL A 188 -18.81 -8.49 -7.87
CA VAL A 188 -18.77 -9.90 -7.45
C VAL A 188 -19.02 -9.99 -5.94
N THR A 189 -17.98 -9.87 -5.11
CA THR A 189 -18.12 -9.94 -3.65
C THR A 189 -18.69 -8.65 -3.05
N GLY A 190 -18.46 -7.50 -3.71
CA GLY A 190 -18.92 -6.18 -3.22
C GLY A 190 -18.09 -5.62 -2.07
N GLY A 191 -16.93 -6.21 -1.81
CA GLY A 191 -16.11 -5.97 -0.62
C GLY A 191 -15.44 -7.28 -0.21
N ILE A 192 -14.74 -7.27 0.91
CA ILE A 192 -14.10 -8.50 1.42
C ILE A 192 -15.15 -9.46 2.00
N VAL A 193 -14.93 -10.76 1.83
CA VAL A 193 -15.59 -11.84 2.54
C VAL A 193 -14.59 -12.36 3.58
N SER A 194 -14.98 -12.36 4.85
CA SER A 194 -14.11 -12.73 5.97
C SER A 194 -14.47 -14.11 6.52
N CYS A 195 -13.46 -14.98 6.66
CA CYS A 195 -13.57 -16.29 7.30
C CYS A 195 -13.35 -16.11 8.80
N GLN A 196 -14.42 -15.84 9.54
CA GLN A 196 -14.36 -15.42 10.96
C GLN A 196 -13.75 -16.46 11.90
N ASP A 197 -13.86 -17.74 11.55
CA ASP A 197 -13.35 -18.90 12.28
C ASP A 197 -11.97 -19.37 11.80
N SER A 198 -11.37 -18.69 10.81
CA SER A 198 -10.03 -19.02 10.34
C SER A 198 -8.95 -18.56 11.31
N SER A 199 -7.94 -19.40 11.53
CA SER A 199 -6.80 -19.09 12.41
C SER A 199 -6.02 -17.86 11.93
N TRP A 200 -5.97 -17.59 10.62
CA TRP A 200 -5.31 -16.41 10.05
C TRP A 200 -6.16 -15.13 10.06
N LEU A 201 -7.43 -15.22 10.49
CA LEU A 201 -8.44 -14.19 10.27
C LEU A 201 -8.45 -13.73 8.81
N LEU A 202 -8.46 -14.71 7.92
CA LEU A 202 -8.33 -14.55 6.48
C LEU A 202 -9.56 -13.86 5.89
N SER A 203 -9.31 -12.99 4.92
CA SER A 203 -10.36 -12.41 4.10
C SER A 203 -9.95 -12.39 2.63
N TRP A 204 -10.94 -12.43 1.75
CA TRP A 204 -10.71 -12.40 0.31
C TRP A 204 -11.73 -11.52 -0.39
N THR A 205 -11.40 -11.02 -1.58
CA THR A 205 -12.31 -10.21 -2.39
C THR A 205 -12.11 -10.49 -3.87
N ILE A 206 -13.20 -10.33 -4.61
CA ILE A 206 -13.21 -10.34 -6.06
C ILE A 206 -13.88 -9.03 -6.48
N ASN A 207 -13.06 -8.11 -6.99
CA ASN A 207 -13.56 -6.91 -7.63
C ASN A 207 -14.16 -7.25 -9.01
N ARG A 208 -14.65 -6.23 -9.72
CA ARG A 208 -15.13 -6.39 -11.10
C ARG A 208 -14.02 -7.02 -11.96
N GLN A 209 -14.32 -8.14 -12.61
CA GLN A 209 -13.30 -8.89 -13.35
C GLN A 209 -12.98 -8.29 -14.72
N GLY A 210 -11.77 -8.57 -15.19
CA GLY A 210 -11.03 -7.65 -16.06
C GLY A 210 -10.39 -6.52 -15.23
N GLN A 211 -9.91 -6.83 -14.02
CA GLN A 211 -9.31 -5.86 -13.08
C GLN A 211 -8.01 -5.25 -13.64
N PHE A 212 -7.34 -5.99 -14.53
CA PHE A 212 -6.27 -5.49 -15.40
C PHE A 212 -6.80 -5.45 -16.83
N LYS A 213 -6.51 -4.39 -17.59
CA LYS A 213 -7.02 -4.22 -18.97
C LYS A 213 -6.69 -5.39 -19.90
N ASP A 214 -5.50 -5.96 -19.74
CA ASP A 214 -4.98 -7.05 -20.57
C ASP A 214 -5.21 -8.44 -19.94
N GLN A 215 -6.00 -8.53 -18.87
CA GLN A 215 -6.38 -9.79 -18.25
C GLN A 215 -7.21 -10.64 -19.22
N ASP A 216 -6.91 -11.92 -19.29
CA ASP A 216 -7.74 -12.92 -19.97
C ASP A 216 -9.16 -12.92 -19.37
N LYS A 217 -10.18 -12.81 -20.24
CA LYS A 217 -11.58 -12.69 -19.84
C LYS A 217 -12.12 -13.94 -19.16
N ASP A 218 -11.51 -15.09 -19.41
CA ASP A 218 -11.91 -16.36 -18.81
C ASP A 218 -11.28 -16.56 -17.42
N LYS A 219 -10.28 -15.75 -17.05
CA LYS A 219 -9.59 -15.83 -15.77
C LYS A 219 -10.19 -14.88 -14.74
N VAL A 220 -10.21 -15.33 -13.49
CA VAL A 220 -10.65 -14.55 -12.34
C VAL A 220 -9.46 -14.30 -11.42
N CYS A 221 -9.20 -13.03 -11.09
CA CYS A 221 -8.22 -12.63 -10.10
C CYS A 221 -8.91 -12.42 -8.75
N VAL A 222 -8.47 -13.19 -7.76
CA VAL A 222 -8.92 -13.16 -6.36
C VAL A 222 -7.80 -12.55 -5.53
N TRP A 223 -8.12 -11.53 -4.74
CA TRP A 223 -7.19 -11.00 -3.76
C TRP A 223 -7.51 -11.58 -2.39
N VAL A 224 -6.52 -12.14 -1.71
CA VAL A 224 -6.63 -12.81 -0.42
C VAL A 224 -5.61 -12.19 0.52
N TYR A 225 -5.95 -12.02 1.80
CA TYR A 225 -4.98 -11.65 2.82
C TYR A 225 -5.26 -12.34 4.15
N GLY A 226 -4.19 -12.61 4.89
CA GLY A 226 -4.24 -13.04 6.29
C GLY A 226 -3.88 -11.86 7.19
N LEU A 227 -4.64 -11.67 8.27
CA LEU A 227 -4.30 -10.65 9.26
C LEU A 227 -3.20 -11.16 10.19
N PHE A 228 -3.31 -12.41 10.65
CA PHE A 228 -2.30 -13.04 11.51
C PHE A 228 -1.33 -13.89 10.70
N THR A 229 -0.04 -13.59 10.82
CA THR A 229 1.06 -14.24 10.08
C THR A 229 1.93 -15.15 10.97
N ASP A 230 1.64 -15.19 12.27
CA ASP A 230 2.43 -15.87 13.31
C ASP A 230 1.75 -17.13 13.87
N VAL A 231 0.65 -17.57 13.24
CA VAL A 231 -0.13 -18.74 13.68
C VAL A 231 -0.28 -19.77 12.56
N PRO A 232 -0.29 -21.08 12.88
CA PRO A 232 -0.63 -22.13 11.92
C PRO A 232 -2.03 -21.90 11.32
N GLY A 233 -2.20 -22.28 10.06
CA GLY A 233 -3.52 -22.34 9.42
C GLY A 233 -4.32 -23.57 9.88
N ASP A 234 -5.60 -23.59 9.51
CA ASP A 234 -6.57 -24.66 9.83
C ASP A 234 -6.44 -25.92 8.95
#